data_AF-A0A966YCA4-F1
#
_entry.id   AF-A0A966YCA4-F1
#
_cell.length_a   1.000
_cell.length_b   1.000
_cell.length_c   1.000
_cell.angle_alpha   90.00
_cell.angle_beta   90.00
_cell.angle_gamma   90.00
#
_symmetry.space_group_name_H-M   'P 1'
#
loop_
_entity.id
_entity.type
_entity.pdbx_description
1 polymer ?
#
loop_
_entity_poly.entity_id
_entity_poly.type
_entity_poly.pdbx_seq_one_letter_code
_entity_poly.pdbx_strand_id
1 'polypeptide(L)'
;MLKHFITSAITALTLTAGSAFAAGGAGEIEDAHFSFEGPFGTFDQEQLRRGLKVYTEVCAACHGLKYVPLRTLADKNGLGYSEDQVRAYAAENFEVFDADLDDTRPA
;
A
#
# COMPACT_ATOMS: atom_id res chain seq x y z
N MET A 1 -60.90 14.31 2.58
CA MET A 1 -59.90 14.24 1.48
C MET A 1 -58.65 15.06 1.79
N LEU A 2 -58.75 16.29 2.31
CA LEU A 2 -57.59 17.15 2.65
C LEU A 2 -56.61 16.53 3.67
N LYS A 3 -57.12 15.80 4.68
CA LYS A 3 -56.30 15.16 5.73
C LYS A 3 -55.41 14.01 5.22
N HIS A 4 -55.82 13.37 4.12
CA HIS A 4 -55.06 12.30 3.46
C HIS A 4 -53.99 12.88 2.53
N PHE A 5 -54.25 14.05 1.93
CA PHE A 5 -53.24 14.80 1.19
C PHE A 5 -52.11 15.30 2.09
N ILE A 6 -52.43 15.80 3.29
CA ILE A 6 -51.42 16.29 4.24
C ILE A 6 -50.53 15.14 4.75
N THR A 7 -51.10 13.97 5.02
CA THR A 7 -50.33 12.79 5.47
C THR A 7 -49.45 12.20 4.37
N SER A 8 -49.92 12.17 3.11
CA SER A 8 -49.06 11.79 1.97
C SER A 8 -47.91 12.79 1.74
N ALA A 9 -48.18 14.09 1.86
CA ALA A 9 -47.15 15.11 1.65
C ALA A 9 -46.03 15.04 2.71
N ILE A 10 -46.39 14.80 3.97
CA ILE A 10 -45.41 14.66 5.06
C ILE A 10 -44.55 13.40 4.88
N THR A 11 -45.16 12.28 4.47
CA THR A 11 -44.44 11.01 4.22
C THR A 11 -43.50 11.12 3.01
N ALA A 12 -43.89 11.85 1.97
CA ALA A 12 -43.02 12.09 0.82
C ALA A 12 -41.80 12.97 1.18
N LEU A 13 -41.96 13.92 2.10
CA LEU A 13 -40.91 14.82 2.54
C LEU A 13 -39.89 14.14 3.48
N THR A 14 -40.31 13.15 4.26
CA THR A 14 -39.39 12.38 5.11
C THR A 14 -38.53 11.39 4.31
N LEU A 15 -39.00 10.91 3.14
CA LEU A 15 -38.22 10.02 2.26
C LEU A 15 -37.08 10.73 1.54
N THR A 16 -37.15 12.05 1.32
CA THR A 16 -36.10 12.81 0.61
C THR A 16 -35.05 13.42 1.54
N ALA A 17 -35.28 13.42 2.86
CA ALA A 17 -34.38 14.01 3.85
C ALA A 17 -33.18 13.12 4.25
N GLY A 18 -33.01 11.96 3.61
CA GLY A 18 -32.05 10.91 4.02
C GLY A 18 -30.68 10.90 3.34
N SER A 19 -30.21 12.00 2.75
CA SER A 19 -28.85 12.03 2.17
C SER A 19 -27.82 12.29 3.28
N ALA A 20 -27.41 11.23 3.97
CA ALA A 20 -26.20 11.28 4.79
C ALA A 20 -24.98 11.25 3.86
N PHE A 21 -24.42 12.43 3.52
CA PHE A 21 -23.11 12.52 2.86
C PHE A 21 -22.01 12.22 3.89
N ALA A 22 -21.82 10.93 4.16
CA ALA A 22 -20.71 10.43 4.97
C ALA A 22 -19.78 9.57 4.10
N ALA A 23 -19.22 10.20 3.08
CA ALA A 23 -17.93 9.84 2.51
C ALA A 23 -17.31 11.18 2.13
N GLY A 24 -16.23 11.58 2.81
CA GLY A 24 -15.40 12.66 2.28
C GLY A 24 -15.10 12.31 0.84
N GLY A 25 -15.43 13.20 -0.10
CA GLY A 25 -15.26 12.93 -1.52
C GLY A 25 -13.84 12.41 -1.77
N ALA A 26 -13.71 11.40 -2.63
CA ALA A 26 -12.40 10.99 -3.12
C ALA A 26 -11.70 12.27 -3.57
N GLY A 27 -10.60 12.62 -2.89
CA GLY A 27 -9.82 13.79 -3.26
C GLY A 27 -9.29 13.61 -4.68
N GLU A 28 -9.03 14.72 -5.36
CA GLU A 28 -8.23 14.67 -6.58
C GLU A 28 -6.85 14.08 -6.23
N ILE A 29 -6.39 13.12 -7.04
CA ILE A 29 -5.06 12.52 -6.93
C ILE A 29 -4.28 12.91 -8.17
N GLU A 30 -3.00 13.26 -7.98
CA GLU A 30 -2.10 13.51 -9.10
C GLU A 30 -1.91 12.23 -9.93
N ASP A 31 -2.20 12.30 -11.23
CA ASP A 31 -2.02 11.19 -12.17
C ASP A 31 -0.53 11.08 -12.56
N ALA A 32 0.20 10.27 -11.81
CA ALA A 32 1.61 10.01 -12.05
C ALA A 32 1.79 8.91 -13.11
N HIS A 33 2.42 9.26 -14.24
CA HIS A 33 2.72 8.30 -15.30
C HIS A 33 3.84 7.30 -14.90
N PHE A 34 3.45 6.13 -14.40
CA PHE A 34 4.39 5.08 -14.02
C PHE A 34 4.81 4.19 -15.20
N SER A 35 6.03 3.68 -15.15
CA SER A 35 6.60 2.79 -16.18
C SER A 35 5.82 1.47 -16.37
N PHE A 36 5.15 1.02 -15.31
CA PHE A 36 4.39 -0.24 -15.28
C PHE A 36 2.94 -0.12 -15.77
N GLU A 37 2.50 1.06 -16.21
CA GLU A 37 1.13 1.28 -16.66
C GLU A 37 0.87 0.72 -18.08
N GLY A 38 -0.39 0.38 -18.34
CA GLY A 38 -0.84 -0.16 -19.62
C GLY A 38 -0.54 -1.66 -19.80
N PRO A 39 -1.09 -2.28 -20.85
CA PRO A 39 -1.00 -3.74 -21.06
C PRO A 39 0.43 -4.23 -21.36
N PHE A 40 1.36 -3.33 -21.67
CA PHE A 40 2.75 -3.63 -21.99
C PHE A 40 3.73 -2.90 -21.05
N GLY A 41 3.23 -2.27 -19.99
CA GLY A 41 4.07 -1.61 -18.98
C GLY A 41 4.95 -2.61 -18.25
N THR A 42 6.15 -2.17 -17.87
CA THR A 42 7.09 -2.97 -17.09
C THR A 42 7.75 -2.11 -16.03
N PHE A 43 8.20 -2.73 -14.94
CA PHE A 43 8.91 -1.98 -13.92
C PHE A 43 10.26 -1.46 -14.45
N ASP A 44 10.53 -0.18 -14.21
CA ASP A 44 11.89 0.35 -14.25
C ASP A 44 12.67 -0.19 -13.03
N GLN A 45 13.59 -1.13 -13.28
CA GLN A 45 14.40 -1.76 -12.24
C GLN A 45 15.22 -0.76 -11.42
N GLU A 46 15.75 0.30 -12.04
CA GLU A 46 16.52 1.31 -11.31
C GLU A 46 15.60 2.20 -10.48
N GLN A 47 14.36 2.45 -10.94
CA GLN A 47 13.34 3.10 -10.11
C GLN A 47 13.01 2.25 -8.88
N LEU A 48 12.86 0.93 -9.03
CA LEU A 48 12.63 0.03 -7.89
C LEU A 48 13.79 0.05 -6.89
N ARG A 49 15.04 0.07 -7.37
CA ARG A 49 16.24 0.16 -6.50
C ARG A 49 16.29 1.48 -5.74
N ARG A 50 15.98 2.61 -6.39
CA ARG A 50 15.82 3.91 -5.71
C ARG A 50 14.67 3.88 -4.70
N GLY A 51 13.55 3.25 -5.06
CA GLY A 51 12.40 3.06 -4.18
C GLY A 51 12.73 2.24 -2.93
N LEU A 52 13.51 1.16 -3.06
CA LEU A 52 13.99 0.38 -1.91
C LEU A 52 14.89 1.23 -1.00
N LYS A 53 15.77 2.05 -1.56
CA LYS A 53 16.60 2.97 -0.78
C LYS A 53 15.72 3.92 0.04
N VAL A 54 14.70 4.53 -0.57
CA VAL A 54 13.74 5.40 0.13
C VAL A 54 12.99 4.62 1.22
N TYR A 55 12.51 3.40 0.92
CA TYR A 55 11.86 2.56 1.92
C TYR A 55 12.77 2.32 3.12
N THR A 56 14.02 1.94 2.87
CA THR A 56 15.00 1.59 3.91
C THR A 56 15.40 2.79 4.75
N GLU A 57 15.68 3.94 4.13
CA GLU A 57 16.21 5.13 4.81
C GLU A 57 15.11 6.02 5.44
N VAL A 58 13.85 5.85 5.05
CA VAL A 58 12.75 6.73 5.49
C VAL A 58 11.58 5.94 6.05
N CYS A 59 10.99 5.05 5.25
CA CYS A 59 9.71 4.43 5.58
C CYS A 59 9.84 3.36 6.65
N ALA A 60 10.94 2.59 6.64
CA ALA A 60 11.19 1.46 7.52
C ALA A 60 11.28 1.84 8.99
N ALA A 61 11.52 3.12 9.31
CA ALA A 61 11.48 3.64 10.68
C ALA A 61 10.09 3.47 11.33
N CYS A 62 9.01 3.45 10.54
CA CYS A 62 7.63 3.32 11.03
C CYS A 62 6.83 2.18 10.39
N HIS A 63 7.16 1.78 9.16
CA HIS A 63 6.38 0.83 8.36
C HIS A 63 7.14 -0.45 8.03
N GLY A 64 6.56 -1.60 8.40
CA GLY A 64 7.07 -2.92 8.02
C GLY A 64 6.42 -3.49 6.77
N LEU A 65 7.11 -4.45 6.13
CA LEU A 65 6.63 -5.22 4.97
C LEU A 65 6.58 -6.72 5.28
N LYS A 66 5.83 -7.11 6.32
CA LYS A 66 5.81 -8.50 6.84
C LYS A 66 5.40 -9.60 5.86
N TYR A 67 4.80 -9.24 4.72
CA TYR A 67 4.38 -10.18 3.68
C TYR A 67 5.30 -10.19 2.45
N VAL A 68 6.39 -9.41 2.48
CA VAL A 68 7.38 -9.33 1.40
C VAL A 68 8.65 -10.03 1.85
N PRO A 69 8.93 -11.26 1.39
CA PRO A 69 10.14 -11.97 1.78
C PRO A 69 11.37 -11.28 1.18
N LEU A 70 12.40 -10.98 1.97
CA LEU A 70 13.62 -10.29 1.49
C LEU A 70 14.27 -10.96 0.26
N ARG A 71 14.16 -12.30 0.15
CA ARG A 71 14.64 -13.05 -1.03
C ARG A 71 14.01 -12.61 -2.36
N THR A 72 12.85 -11.96 -2.36
CA THR A 72 12.22 -11.47 -3.60
C THR A 72 12.94 -10.25 -4.19
N LEU A 73 13.87 -9.63 -3.46
CA LEU A 73 14.75 -8.60 -4.02
C LEU A 73 15.64 -9.16 -5.16
N ALA A 74 15.86 -10.48 -5.19
CA ALA A 74 16.56 -11.16 -6.30
C ALA A 74 15.67 -11.45 -7.52
N ASP A 75 14.37 -11.13 -7.48
CA ASP A 75 13.49 -11.38 -8.63
C ASP A 75 13.96 -10.56 -9.84
N LYS A 76 14.20 -11.26 -10.96
CA LYS A 76 14.64 -10.69 -12.23
C LYS A 76 13.66 -9.68 -12.83
N ASN A 77 12.38 -9.79 -12.52
CA ASN A 77 11.32 -8.88 -12.95
C ASN A 77 11.11 -7.72 -11.94
N GLY A 78 11.86 -7.73 -10.83
CA GLY A 78 11.90 -6.68 -9.82
C GLY A 78 13.27 -6.03 -9.75
N LEU A 79 13.88 -6.00 -8.57
CA LEU A 79 15.17 -5.32 -8.35
C LEU A 79 16.37 -6.06 -8.96
N GLY A 80 16.25 -7.38 -9.20
CA GLY A 80 17.28 -8.20 -9.81
C GLY A 80 18.61 -8.18 -9.06
N TYR A 81 18.59 -8.14 -7.73
CA TYR A 81 19.80 -8.23 -6.91
C TYR A 81 20.41 -9.64 -7.00
N SER A 82 21.74 -9.72 -6.89
CA SER A 82 22.39 -11.01 -6.64
C SER A 82 22.01 -11.52 -5.25
N GLU A 83 22.09 -12.83 -5.03
CA GLU A 83 21.82 -13.38 -3.70
C GLU A 83 22.73 -12.79 -2.62
N ASP A 84 23.98 -12.46 -2.97
CA ASP A 84 24.93 -11.85 -2.04
C ASP A 84 24.52 -10.42 -1.68
N GLN A 85 23.99 -9.65 -2.65
CA GLN A 85 23.42 -8.33 -2.38
C GLN A 85 22.19 -8.43 -1.47
N VAL A 86 21.33 -9.44 -1.68
CA VAL A 86 20.17 -9.65 -0.81
C VAL A 86 20.60 -10.04 0.61
N ARG A 87 21.58 -10.94 0.75
CA ARG A 87 22.13 -11.33 2.06
C ARG A 87 22.76 -10.14 2.79
N ALA A 88 23.58 -9.34 2.09
CA ALA A 88 24.17 -8.14 2.65
C ALA A 88 23.08 -7.15 3.11
N TYR A 89 22.10 -6.87 2.25
CA TYR A 89 20.99 -5.98 2.59
C TYR A 89 20.19 -6.47 3.80
N ALA A 90 19.87 -7.76 3.87
CA ALA A 90 19.15 -8.34 5.00
C ALA A 90 19.92 -8.16 6.32
N ALA A 91 21.19 -8.57 6.33
CA ALA A 91 22.03 -8.51 7.52
C ALA A 91 22.36 -7.09 7.98
N GLU A 92 22.49 -6.13 7.06
CA GLU A 92 22.81 -4.74 7.37
C GLU A 92 21.61 -3.95 7.91
N ASN A 93 20.39 -4.31 7.53
CA ASN A 93 19.20 -3.47 7.77
C ASN A 93 18.19 -4.07 8.74
N PHE A 94 18.25 -5.38 9.02
CA PHE A 94 17.24 -6.04 9.84
C PHE A 94 17.86 -7.06 10.80
N GLU A 95 17.29 -7.11 12.00
CA GLU A 95 17.49 -8.17 12.95
C GLU A 95 16.18 -8.96 13.11
N VAL A 96 16.29 -10.28 13.24
CA VAL A 96 15.17 -11.21 13.40
C VAL A 96 15.43 -12.08 14.62
N PHE A 97 14.40 -12.28 15.43
CA PHE A 97 14.45 -13.22 16.55
C PHE A 97 14.38 -14.66 16.02
N ASP A 98 15.38 -15.47 16.37
CA ASP A 98 15.40 -16.89 16.07
C ASP A 98 14.96 -17.68 17.31
N ALA A 99 13.78 -18.31 17.21
CA ALA A 99 13.15 -19.01 18.31
C ALA A 99 13.87 -20.29 18.75
N ASP A 100 14.67 -20.90 17.87
CA ASP A 100 15.39 -22.13 18.18
C ASP A 100 16.64 -21.86 19.03
N LEU A 101 17.26 -20.68 18.86
CA LEU A 101 18.42 -20.26 19.67
C LEU A 101 18.08 -19.26 20.79
N ASP A 102 16.84 -18.79 20.89
CA ASP A 102 16.40 -17.78 21.86
C ASP A 102 17.26 -16.51 21.82
N ASP A 103 17.60 -16.06 20.60
CA ASP A 103 18.47 -14.90 20.36
C ASP A 103 18.08 -14.12 19.09
N THR A 104 18.39 -12.83 19.08
CA THR A 104 18.20 -11.93 17.93
C THR A 104 19.43 -11.95 17.04
N ARG A 105 19.24 -12.15 15.74
CA ARG A 105 20.34 -12.28 14.76
C ARG A 105 20.11 -11.40 13.55
N PRO A 106 21.18 -11.00 12.84
CA PRO A 106 21.04 -10.41 11.51
C PRO A 106 20.19 -11.33 10.62
N ALA A 107 19.27 -10.72 9.85
CA ALA A 107 18.29 -11.43 9.02
C ALA A 107 18.91 -12.27 7.89
#